data_AF-A0A3C0UVZ6-F1
#
_entry.id   AF-A0A3C0UVZ6-F1
#
_cell.length_a   1.000
_cell.length_b   1.000
_cell.length_c   1.000
_cell.angle_alpha   90.00
_cell.angle_beta   90.00
_cell.angle_gamma   90.00
#
_symmetry.space_group_name_H-M   'P 1'
#
loop_
_entity.id
_entity.type
_entity.pdbx_description
1 polymer ?
#
loop_
_entity_poly.entity_id
_entity_poly.type
_entity_poly.pdbx_seq_one_letter_code
_entity_poly.pdbx_strand_id
1 'polypeptide(L)' 'EMVEQFEQNMKAAGKQVTVKMYDAVHGFANPSNPKHDATATADAYKHSIEYLKKKFS' A
#
# COMPACT_ATOMS: atom_id res chain seq x y z
N GLU A 1 1.11 9.03 13.17
CA GLU A 1 2.53 9.28 13.46
C GLU A 1 3.50 8.40 12.66
N MET A 2 3.51 7.06 12.77
CA MET A 2 4.52 6.24 12.07
C MET A 2 4.56 6.42 10.53
N VAL A 3 3.41 6.40 9.86
CA VAL A 3 3.32 6.58 8.40
C VAL A 3 3.69 8.00 7.97
N GLU A 4 3.19 9.00 8.71
CA GLU A 4 3.46 10.41 8.45
C GLU A 4 4.96 10.73 8.58
N GLN A 5 5.60 10.22 9.64
CA GLN A 5 7.05 10.39 9.81
C GLN A 5 7.83 9.74 8.66
N PHE A 6 7.38 8.59 8.15
CA PHE A 6 7.99 7.95 6.99
C PHE A 6 7.86 8.82 5.73
N GLU A 7 6.68 9.39 5.46
CA GLU A 7 6.47 10.30 4.32
C GLU A 7 7.37 11.54 4.40
N GLN A 8 7.48 12.14 5.60
CA GLN A 8 8.40 13.26 5.84
C GLN A 8 9.86 12.87 5.58
N ASN A 9 10.30 11.70 6.04
CA ASN A 9 11.66 11.21 5.83
C ASN A 9 11.95 10.95 4.35
N MET A 10 10.99 10.38 3.61
CA MET A 10 11.12 10.16 2.16
C MET A 10 11.25 11.48 1.41
N LYS A 11 10.44 12.49 1.78
CA LYS A 11 10.54 13.84 1.24
C LYS A 11 11.91 14.47 1.53
N ALA A 12 12.40 14.38 2.76
CA ALA A 12 13.72 14.88 3.15
C ALA A 12 14.87 14.20 2.36
N ALA A 13 14.70 12.91 2.05
CA ALA A 13 15.65 12.16 1.23
C ALA A 13 15.52 12.40 -0.29
N GLY A 14 14.63 13.30 -0.73
CA GLY A 14 14.36 13.55 -2.15
C GLY A 14 13.77 12.34 -2.88
N LYS A 15 13.09 11.45 -2.16
CA LYS A 15 12.45 10.26 -2.70
C LYS A 15 10.94 10.47 -2.83
N GLN A 16 10.42 10.19 -4.01
CA GLN A 16 8.97 10.14 -4.20
C GLN A 16 8.43 8.86 -3.56
N VAL A 17 7.42 9.01 -2.71
CA VAL A 17 6.64 7.92 -2.12
C VAL A 17 5.16 8.18 -2.36
N THR A 18 4.38 7.12 -2.55
CA THR A 18 2.92 7.18 -2.59
C THR A 18 2.39 6.18 -1.58
N VAL A 19 1.63 6.67 -0.61
CA VAL A 19 1.04 5.82 0.43
C VAL A 19 -0.45 5.66 0.16
N LYS A 20 -0.95 4.43 0.33
CA LYS A 20 -2.37 4.07 0.26
C LYS A 20 -2.78 3.48 1.60
N MET A 21 -3.65 4.18 2.31
CA MET A 21 -4.16 3.78 3.61
C MET A 21 -5.50 3.07 3.43
N TYR A 22 -5.68 1.96 4.12
CA TYR A 22 -6.93 1.20 4.13
C TYR A 22 -7.45 1.14 5.56
N ASP A 23 -8.75 1.35 5.74
CA ASP A 23 -9.43 1.08 7.01
C ASP A 23 -9.68 -0.43 7.15
N ALA A 24 -8.58 -1.19 7.23
CA ALA A 24 -8.57 -2.64 7.27
C ALA A 24 -7.47 -3.13 8.20
N VAL A 25 -7.62 -4.33 8.75
CA VAL A 25 -6.67 -4.88 9.73
C VAL A 25 -5.35 -5.32 9.09
N HIS A 26 -4.32 -5.50 9.91
CA HIS A 26 -3.07 -6.09 9.43
C HIS A 26 -3.32 -7.44 8.75
N GLY A 27 -2.73 -7.63 7.57
CA GLY A 27 -2.92 -8.83 6.76
C GLY A 27 -4.29 -8.92 6.09
N PHE A 28 -4.99 -7.80 5.86
CA PHE A 28 -6.29 -7.77 5.17
C PHE A 28 -6.26 -8.44 3.79
N ALA A 29 -5.10 -8.47 3.12
CA ALA A 29 -4.91 -9.06 1.79
C ALA A 29 -4.66 -10.57 1.78
N ASN A 30 -4.58 -11.21 2.95
CA ASN A 30 -4.38 -12.65 3.05
C ASN A 30 -5.74 -13.36 3.06
N PRO A 31 -6.10 -14.16 2.03
CA PRO A 31 -7.39 -14.85 1.98
C PRO A 31 -7.57 -15.91 3.08
N SER A 32 -6.49 -16.35 3.71
CA SER A 32 -6.54 -17.26 4.87
C SER A 32 -6.74 -16.53 6.20
N ASN A 33 -6.72 -15.18 6.23
CA ASN A 33 -7.02 -14.39 7.41
C ASN A 33 -8.53 -14.38 7.65
N PRO A 34 -9.04 -14.72 8.85
CA PRO A 34 -10.47 -14.61 9.16
C PRO A 34 -11.05 -13.20 8.97
N LYS A 35 -10.19 -12.18 8.97
CA LYS A 35 -10.52 -10.76 8.73
C LYS A 35 -10.08 -10.28 7.34
N HIS A 36 -9.99 -11.18 6.37
CA HIS A 36 -9.72 -10.83 4.97
C HIS A 36 -10.74 -9.80 4.47
N ASP A 37 -10.23 -8.72 3.87
CA ASP A 37 -11.06 -7.68 3.25
C ASP A 37 -10.89 -7.75 1.73
N ALA A 38 -11.86 -8.35 1.05
CA ALA A 38 -11.78 -8.54 -0.39
C ALA A 38 -11.75 -7.22 -1.18
N THR A 39 -12.36 -6.16 -0.66
CA THR A 39 -12.43 -4.85 -1.34
C THR A 39 -11.08 -4.16 -1.28
N ALA A 40 -10.50 -4.05 -0.07
CA ALA A 40 -9.18 -3.49 0.11
C ALA A 40 -8.11 -4.31 -0.62
N THR A 41 -8.26 -5.64 -0.64
CA THR A 41 -7.36 -6.56 -1.38
C THR A 41 -7.36 -6.27 -2.88
N ALA A 42 -8.54 -6.15 -3.50
CA ALA A 42 -8.65 -5.90 -4.92
C ALA A 42 -8.04 -4.56 -5.32
N ASP A 43 -8.27 -3.50 -4.53
CA ASP A 43 -7.71 -2.18 -4.77
C ASP A 43 -6.18 -2.16 -4.57
N ALA A 44 -5.67 -2.75 -3.49
CA ALA A 44 -4.24 -2.88 -3.25
C ALA A 44 -3.53 -3.69 -4.34
N TYR A 45 -4.16 -4.75 -4.83
CA TYR A 45 -3.64 -5.55 -5.94
C TYR A 45 -3.56 -4.73 -7.23
N LYS A 46 -4.64 -3.99 -7.57
CA LYS A 46 -4.67 -3.09 -8.74
C LYS A 46 -3.51 -2.09 -8.68
N HIS A 47 -3.34 -1.38 -7.56
CA HIS A 47 -2.26 -0.42 -7.38
C HIS A 47 -0.86 -1.04 -7.52
N SER A 48 -0.67 -2.25 -6.99
CA SER A 48 0.59 -2.98 -7.11
C SER A 48 0.92 -3.32 -8.56
N ILE A 49 -0.05 -3.86 -9.31
CA ILE A 49 0.13 -4.21 -10.72
C ILE A 49 0.37 -2.96 -11.58
N GLU A 50 -0.38 -1.87 -11.33
CA GLU A 50 -0.17 -0.59 -12.03
C GLU A 50 1.25 -0.04 -11.83
N TYR A 51 1.75 -0.07 -10.59
CA TYR A 51 3.11 0.35 -10.29
C TYR A 51 4.15 -0.51 -11.00
N LEU A 52 4.02 -1.85 -10.92
CA LEU A 52 4.96 -2.78 -11.54
C LEU A 52 4.99 -2.63 -13.06
N LYS A 53 3.82 -2.52 -13.70
CA LYS A 53 3.72 -2.26 -15.15
C LYS A 53 4.41 -0.95 -15.52
N LYS A 54 4.13 0.14 -14.80
CA LYS A 54 4.79 1.43 -15.06
C LYS A 54 6.32 1.36 -14.91
N LYS A 55 6.83 0.52 -14.01
CA LYS A 55 8.26 0.46 -13.69
C LYS A 55 9.05 -0.50 -14.59
N PHE A 56 8.41 -1.57 -15.06
CA PHE A 56 9.10 -2.70 -15.69
C PHE A 56 8.51 -3.14 -17.05
N SER A 57 7.50 -2.43 -17.57
CA SER A 57 7.02 -2.60 -18.95
C SER A 57 7.74 -1.65 -19.91
#